data_AF-A0AB33ELF3-F1
#
_entry.id   AF-A0AB33ELF3-F1
#
_cell.length_a   1.000
_cell.length_b   1.000
_cell.length_c   1.000
_cell.angle_alpha   90.00
_cell.angle_beta   90.00
_cell.angle_gamma   90.00
#
_symmetry.space_group_name_H-M   'P 1'
#
loop_
_entity.id
_entity.type
_entity.pdbx_description
1 polymer ?
#
loop_
_entity_poly.entity_id
_entity_poly.type
_entity_poly.pdbx_seq_one_letter_code
_entity_poly.pdbx_strand_id
1 'polypeptide(L)'
;MSTVVRGLREALVLFVIAAVVIAVAVGIWVAVAGGDFVHRLGASFILAGLLIGVTGDLTLSRIGMLDARSAFGLPPERDDGGGGRVLTGVGVFLFVSVPLIVVGALLIT
;
A
#
# COMPACT_ATOMS: atom_id res chain seq x y z
N MET A 1 11.30 20.58 8.12
CA MET A 1 11.17 19.14 7.82
C MET A 1 11.15 19.00 6.31
N SER A 2 12.12 18.31 5.70
CA SER A 2 12.14 18.13 4.24
C SER A 2 10.91 17.33 3.79
N THR A 3 10.42 17.60 2.57
CA THR A 3 9.28 16.91 1.96
C THR A 3 9.41 15.39 2.04
N VAL A 4 10.64 14.88 1.90
CA VAL A 4 10.99 13.46 2.01
C VAL A 4 10.62 12.87 3.38
N VAL A 5 10.99 13.53 4.48
CA VAL A 5 10.70 13.03 5.83
C VAL A 5 9.20 13.04 6.11
N ARG A 6 8.47 14.00 5.54
CA ARG A 6 7.00 14.03 5.62
C ARG A 6 6.37 12.84 4.90
N GLY A 7 6.82 12.54 3.67
CA GLY A 7 6.36 11.39 2.90
C GLY A 7 6.66 10.05 3.58
N LEU A 8 7.88 9.90 4.13
CA LEU A 8 8.26 8.68 4.86
C LEU A 8 7.40 8.48 6.11
N ARG A 9 7.08 9.55 6.84
CA ARG A 9 6.19 9.50 8.00
C ARG A 9 4.77 9.11 7.60
N GLU A 10 4.24 9.68 6.52
CA GLU A 10 2.91 9.31 5.99
C GLU A 10 2.85 7.82 5.63
N ALA A 11 3.87 7.31 4.95
CA ALA A 11 3.97 5.90 4.61
C ALA A 11 4.04 4.99 5.84
N LEU A 12 4.89 5.35 6.82
CA LEU A 12 5.05 4.59 8.05
C LEU A 12 3.74 4.55 8.85
N VAL A 13 3.04 5.68 8.96
CA VAL A 13 1.73 5.73 9.64
C VAL A 13 0.72 4.84 8.93
N LEU A 14 0.64 4.89 7.60
CA LEU A 14 -0.27 4.03 6.84
C LEU A 14 0.05 2.54 7.01
N PHE A 15 1.33 2.18 6.95
CA PHE A 15 1.78 0.82 7.19
C PHE A 15 1.39 0.33 8.58
N VAL A 16 1.65 1.13 9.63
CA VAL A 16 1.31 0.78 11.01
C VAL A 16 -0.20 0.61 11.17
N ILE A 17 -1.01 1.52 10.62
CA ILE A 17 -2.48 1.40 10.68
C ILE A 17 -2.94 0.12 10.00
N ALA A 18 -2.46 -0.15 8.79
CA ALA A 18 -2.80 -1.38 8.07
C ALA A 18 -2.43 -2.62 8.88
N ALA A 19 -1.23 -2.65 9.46
CA ALA A 19 -0.78 -3.78 10.26
C ALA A 19 -1.62 -4.01 11.52
N VAL A 20 -1.97 -2.95 12.23
CA VAL A 20 -2.85 -3.05 13.42
C VAL A 20 -4.24 -3.54 13.02
N VAL A 21 -4.84 -3.00 11.96
CA VAL A 21 -6.16 -3.41 11.49
C VAL A 21 -6.18 -4.89 11.09
N ILE A 22 -5.17 -5.34 10.34
CA ILE A 22 -5.02 -6.74 9.95
C ILE A 22 -4.86 -7.63 11.18
N ALA A 23 -3.98 -7.27 12.12
CA ALA A 23 -3.75 -8.05 13.33
C ALA A 23 -5.02 -8.19 14.18
N VAL A 24 -5.79 -7.11 14.33
CA VAL A 24 -7.07 -7.15 15.06
C VAL A 24 -8.09 -8.03 14.33
N ALA A 25 -8.24 -7.88 13.02
CA ALA A 25 -9.18 -8.67 12.23
C ALA A 25 -8.85 -10.17 12.29
N VAL A 26 -7.57 -10.53 12.14
CA VAL A 26 -7.09 -11.91 12.25
C VAL A 26 -7.25 -12.42 13.68
N GLY A 27 -6.99 -11.59 14.69
CA GLY A 27 -7.17 -11.95 16.09
C GLY A 27 -8.62 -12.32 16.40
N ILE A 28 -9.57 -11.52 15.90
CA ILE A 28 -11.01 -11.83 15.99
C ILE A 28 -11.33 -13.12 15.24
N TRP A 29 -10.83 -13.29 14.02
CA TRP A 29 -11.07 -14.50 13.23
C TRP A 29 -10.59 -15.77 13.95
N VAL A 30 -9.38 -15.74 14.52
CA VAL A 30 -8.83 -16.86 15.28
C VAL A 30 -9.58 -17.08 16.58
N ALA A 31 -10.01 -16.02 17.28
CA ALA A 31 -10.81 -16.15 18.50
C ALA A 31 -12.16 -16.85 18.26
N VAL A 32 -12.80 -16.63 17.10
CA VAL A 32 -14.10 -17.24 16.77
C VAL A 32 -13.94 -18.63 16.13
N ALA A 33 -13.00 -18.80 15.20
CA ALA A 33 -12.89 -20.01 14.39
C ALA A 33 -11.79 -20.99 14.83
N GLY A 34 -10.98 -20.60 15.83
CA GLY A 34 -9.74 -21.30 16.17
C GLY A 34 -8.71 -21.30 15.04
N GLY A 35 -7.58 -21.98 15.24
CA GLY A 35 -6.51 -22.14 14.24
C GLY A 35 -5.24 -21.38 14.56
N ASP A 36 -4.25 -21.47 13.66
CA ASP A 36 -2.96 -20.81 13.85
C ASP A 36 -3.02 -19.31 13.50
N PHE A 37 -2.67 -18.47 14.47
CA PHE A 37 -2.69 -17.02 14.30
C PHE A 37 -1.57 -16.54 13.38
N VAL A 38 -0.37 -17.09 13.51
CA VAL A 38 0.82 -16.62 12.79
C VAL A 38 0.65 -16.84 11.29
N HIS A 39 0.24 -18.05 10.88
CA HIS A 39 0.05 -18.37 9.47
C HIS A 39 -1.10 -17.58 8.83
N ARG A 40 -2.22 -17.38 9.55
CA ARG A 40 -3.35 -16.57 9.07
C ARG A 40 -3.00 -15.09 8.99
N LEU A 41 -2.19 -14.60 9.93
CA LEU A 41 -1.68 -13.23 9.92
C LEU A 41 -0.79 -13.02 8.70
N GLY A 42 0.15 -13.94 8.46
CA GLY A 42 1.01 -13.91 7.28
C GLY A 42 0.23 -13.91 5.97
N ALA A 43 -0.76 -14.80 5.83
CA ALA A 43 -1.60 -14.85 4.63
C ALA A 43 -2.42 -13.56 4.44
N SER A 44 -2.95 -13.00 5.53
CA SER A 44 -3.72 -11.75 5.49
C SER A 44 -2.85 -10.55 5.11
N PHE A 45 -1.60 -10.52 5.55
CA PHE A 45 -0.63 -9.52 5.15
C PHE A 45 -0.31 -9.56 3.66
N ILE A 46 -0.11 -10.76 3.09
CA ILE A 46 0.11 -10.92 1.65
C ILE A 46 -1.11 -10.48 0.86
N LEU A 47 -2.31 -10.93 1.26
CA LEU A 47 -3.56 -10.59 0.57
C LEU A 47 -3.85 -9.09 0.60
N ALA A 48 -3.69 -8.45 1.76
CA ALA A 48 -3.88 -7.01 1.90
C ALA A 48 -2.83 -6.23 1.11
N GLY A 49 -1.56 -6.66 1.15
CA GLY A 49 -0.49 -6.07 0.35
C GLY A 49 -0.81 -6.13 -1.14
N LEU A 50 -1.17 -7.31 -1.66
CA LEU A 50 -1.59 -7.48 -3.06
C LEU A 50 -2.78 -6.60 -3.43
N LEU A 51 -3.82 -6.56 -2.59
CA LEU A 51 -5.01 -5.75 -2.85
C LEU A 51 -4.68 -4.25 -2.88
N ILE A 52 -3.88 -3.76 -1.93
CA ILE A 52 -3.39 -2.37 -1.89
C ILE A 52 -2.53 -2.09 -3.13
N GLY A 53 -1.69 -3.03 -3.54
CA GLY A 53 -0.85 -2.89 -4.72
C GLY A 53 -1.65 -2.78 -6.02
N VAL A 54 -2.64 -3.65 -6.22
CA VAL A 54 -3.51 -3.64 -7.40
C VAL A 54 -4.41 -2.40 -7.43
N THR A 55 -4.93 -1.97 -6.28
CA THR A 55 -5.76 -0.75 -6.22
C THR A 55 -4.94 0.54 -6.35
N GLY A 56 -3.63 0.49 -6.08
CA GLY A 56 -2.67 1.56 -6.35
C GLY A 56 -2.30 1.74 -7.84
N ASP A 57 -2.64 0.78 -8.69
CA ASP A 57 -2.29 0.69 -10.12
C ASP A 57 -2.96 1.77 -11.01
N LEU A 58 -3.93 2.53 -10.48
CA LEU A 58 -4.43 3.77 -11.11
C LEU A 58 -3.31 4.82 -11.35
N THR A 59 -2.13 4.61 -10.75
CA THR A 59 -0.93 5.45 -10.93
C THR A 59 -0.02 4.94 -12.06
N LEU A 60 0.12 3.63 -12.24
CA LEU A 60 0.96 3.01 -13.27
C LEU A 60 0.30 3.12 -14.66
N SER A 61 -1.02 2.95 -14.71
CA SER A 61 -1.82 3.26 -15.91
C SER A 61 -1.64 4.72 -16.39
N ARG A 62 -1.40 5.65 -15.46
CA ARG A 62 -1.18 7.08 -15.74
C ARG A 62 0.21 7.37 -16.33
N ILE A 63 1.23 6.60 -15.92
CA ILE A 63 2.57 6.64 -16.53
C ILE A 63 2.50 6.14 -17.98
N GLY A 64 1.70 5.11 -18.25
CA GLY A 64 1.43 4.66 -19.62
C GLY A 64 0.72 5.71 -20.49
N MET A 65 -0.15 6.53 -19.89
CA MET A 65 -0.85 7.63 -20.59
C MET A 65 0.00 8.89 -20.78
N LEU A 66 1.12 9.03 -20.08
CA LEU A 66 2.02 10.18 -20.18
C LEU A 66 2.63 10.30 -21.58
N ASP A 67 2.93 9.16 -22.21
CA ASP A 67 3.46 9.08 -23.58
C ASP A 67 2.40 9.41 -24.65
N ALA A 68 1.16 9.00 -24.41
CA ALA A 68 0.04 9.39 -25.25
C ALA A 68 -0.24 10.90 -25.15
N ARG A 69 -0.19 11.48 -23.95
CA ARG A 69 -0.47 12.92 -23.73
C ARG A 69 0.65 13.81 -24.27
N SER A 70 1.91 13.40 -24.15
CA SER A 70 3.06 14.11 -24.73
C SER A 70 2.97 14.14 -26.25
N ALA A 71 2.52 13.05 -26.89
CA ALA A 71 2.29 12.97 -28.33
C ALA A 71 1.21 13.96 -28.82
N PHE A 72 0.21 14.26 -27.96
CA PHE A 72 -0.86 15.24 -28.26
C PHE A 72 -0.59 16.65 -27.72
N GLY A 73 0.61 16.93 -27.18
CA GLY A 73 0.96 18.25 -26.62
C GLY A 73 0.14 18.66 -25.40
N LEU A 74 -0.54 17.70 -24.76
CA LEU A 74 -1.34 17.95 -23.57
C LEU A 74 -0.42 18.07 -22.34
N PRO A 75 -0.63 19.06 -21.46
CA PRO A 75 0.16 19.18 -20.25
C PRO A 75 0.02 17.92 -19.39
N PRO A 76 1.07 17.57 -18.61
CA PRO A 76 1.01 16.48 -17.66
C PRO A 76 -0.20 16.66 -16.74
N GLU A 77 -0.91 15.56 -16.47
CA GLU A 77 -1.88 15.56 -15.39
C GLU A 77 -1.15 15.96 -14.11
N ARG A 78 -1.56 17.09 -13.52
CA ARG A 78 -1.07 17.45 -12.20
C ARG A 78 -1.62 16.41 -11.24
N ASP A 79 -0.76 15.97 -10.34
CA ASP A 79 -1.09 14.98 -9.31
C ASP A 79 -1.98 15.68 -8.26
N ASP A 80 -3.20 16.01 -8.67
CA ASP A 80 -4.26 16.55 -7.83
C ASP A 80 -4.88 15.39 -7.04
N GLY A 81 -4.02 14.55 -6.45
CA GLY A 81 -4.42 13.61 -5.41
C GLY A 81 -4.95 14.43 -4.25
N GLY A 82 -6.26 14.63 -4.21
CA GLY A 82 -6.95 15.56 -3.31
C GLY A 82 -6.28 15.73 -1.95
N GLY A 83 -5.81 16.96 -1.71
CA GLY A 83 -5.39 17.50 -0.43
C GLY A 83 -3.98 17.10 0.04
N GLY A 84 -2.94 17.82 -0.40
CA GLY A 84 -1.69 18.02 0.35
C GLY A 84 -0.85 16.80 0.76
N ARG A 85 -1.21 15.58 0.35
CA ARG A 85 -0.48 14.34 0.66
C ARG A 85 0.77 14.27 -0.20
N VAL A 86 1.90 13.96 0.43
CA VAL A 86 3.20 13.80 -0.25
C VAL A 86 3.33 12.39 -0.83
N LEU A 87 2.61 11.44 -0.24
CA LEU A 87 2.65 10.05 -0.63
C LEU A 87 1.77 9.79 -1.85
N THR A 88 2.40 9.64 -3.01
CA THR A 88 1.74 9.21 -4.27
C THR A 88 1.42 7.72 -4.23
N GLY A 89 0.63 7.23 -5.20
CA GLY A 89 0.30 5.80 -5.29
C GLY A 89 1.53 4.89 -5.43
N VAL A 90 2.59 5.35 -6.11
CA VAL A 90 3.89 4.66 -6.16
C VAL A 90 4.52 4.55 -4.76
N GLY A 91 4.43 5.62 -3.96
CA GLY A 91 4.89 5.62 -2.58
C GLY A 91 4.13 4.61 -1.72
N VAL A 92 2.81 4.52 -1.87
CA VAL A 92 2.00 3.52 -1.16
C VAL A 92 2.39 2.09 -1.59
N PHE A 93 2.60 1.85 -2.87
CA PHE A 93 3.02 0.54 -3.36
C PHE A 93 4.37 0.12 -2.75
N LEU A 94 5.40 0.97 -2.86
CA LEU A 94 6.75 0.66 -2.42
C LEU A 94 6.91 0.60 -0.90
N PHE A 95 6.24 1.49 -0.17
CA PHE A 95 6.45 1.63 1.28
C PHE A 95 5.36 0.98 2.14
N VAL A 96 4.26 0.52 1.55
CA VAL A 96 3.18 -0.16 2.30
C VAL A 96 2.93 -1.55 1.74
N SER A 97 2.59 -1.68 0.45
CA SER A 97 2.27 -2.98 -0.16
C SER A 97 3.45 -3.96 -0.14
N VAL A 98 4.64 -3.55 -0.62
CA VAL A 98 5.81 -4.42 -0.65
C VAL A 98 6.23 -4.88 0.77
N PRO A 99 6.36 -3.99 1.77
CA PRO A 99 6.65 -4.41 3.13
C PRO A 99 5.61 -5.36 3.74
N LEU A 100 4.31 -5.14 3.49
CA LEU A 100 3.24 -6.05 3.94
C LEU A 100 3.43 -7.46 3.36
N ILE A 101 3.72 -7.57 2.06
CA ILE A 101 3.94 -8.87 1.41
C ILE A 101 5.18 -9.56 1.98
N VAL A 102 6.29 -8.83 2.15
CA VAL A 102 7.54 -9.37 2.69
C VAL A 102 7.36 -9.87 4.11
N VAL A 103 6.75 -9.07 4.99
CA VAL A 103 6.45 -9.48 6.37
C VAL A 103 5.51 -10.68 6.37
N GLY A 104 4.47 -10.66 5.53
CA GLY A 104 3.54 -11.78 5.42
C GLY A 104 4.20 -13.08 4.98
N ALA A 105 5.10 -13.03 3.98
CA ALA A 105 5.87 -14.18 3.52
C ALA A 105 6.77 -14.75 4.64
N LEU A 106 7.47 -13.87 5.38
CA LEU A 106 8.32 -14.26 6.50
C LEU A 106 7.56 -14.92 7.66
N LEU A 107 6.27 -14.65 7.81
CA LEU A 107 5.43 -15.28 8.83
C LEU A 107 4.88 -16.66 8.41
N ILE A 108 4.92 -16.98 7.12
CA ILE A 108 4.42 -18.24 6.57
C ILE A 108 5.55 -19.27 6.43
N THR A 109 6.77 -18.81 6.12
CA THR A 109 7.97 -19.63 5.97
C THR A 109 8.65 -19.93 7.31
#